data_AF-A0A2E6HAH3-F1
#
_entry.id   AF-A0A2E6HAH3-F1
#
_cell.length_a   1.000
_cell.length_b   1.000
_cell.length_c   1.000
_cell.angle_alpha   90.00
_cell.angle_beta   90.00
_cell.angle_gamma   90.00
#
_symmetry.space_group_name_H-M   'P 1'
#
loop_
_entity.id
_entity.type
_entity.pdbx_description
1 polymer ?
#
loop_
_entity_poly.entity_id
_entity_poly.type
_entity_poly.pdbx_seq_one_letter_code
_entity_poly.pdbx_strand_id
1 'polypeptide(L)'
;MNKAIYKFFVILVLTSSSAWSATKVLMPSERLPRELIYLTESIQELQLKDIEKTRDNDKLFKNLEDKFQSLSKEELYFISKSEIYKTALAFKPPLNITDKYFQKSIITEVEEKIKTVKLNSFTHWLIASILKDLNDIFNNRDFPTFFAERNKGIVISSKSKRLQKKLNFLLPWIQGFLTEETALFQYSLLPLMNKSLQNISIKIDYLLRHSAAISPNSKSQEKIVYFEEQSMELDKSGKLVTVEDILDPLIGKLKNNNLPVPVDDWIGDEDDFASGLTPIEINKAEGNYQAPKKLPAPVEGW
;
A
#
# COMPACT_ATOMS: atom_id res chain seq x y z
N MET A 1 -22.59 26.14 47.38
CA MET A 1 -21.67 25.29 46.58
C MET A 1 -22.45 24.05 46.19
N ASN A 2 -22.82 23.75 44.94
CA ASN A 2 -21.87 23.24 43.95
C ASN A 2 -22.45 23.13 42.53
N LYS A 3 -23.59 23.75 42.16
CA LYS A 3 -24.09 23.67 40.77
C LYS A 3 -23.19 24.41 39.77
N ALA A 4 -22.64 25.56 40.17
CA ALA A 4 -21.72 26.34 39.32
C ALA A 4 -20.36 25.64 39.16
N ILE A 5 -19.82 25.08 40.24
CA ILE A 5 -18.57 24.31 40.24
C ILE A 5 -18.73 23.03 39.43
N TYR A 6 -19.86 22.31 39.56
CA TYR A 6 -20.15 21.13 38.75
C TYR A 6 -20.31 21.47 37.27
N LYS A 7 -21.01 22.57 36.92
CA LYS A 7 -21.10 23.04 35.52
C LYS A 7 -19.73 23.41 34.96
N PHE A 8 -18.90 24.10 35.73
CA PHE A 8 -17.54 24.45 35.31
C PHE A 8 -16.69 23.19 35.12
N PHE A 9 -16.77 22.22 36.03
CA PHE A 9 -16.04 20.95 35.94
C PHE A 9 -16.53 20.10 34.76
N VAL A 10 -17.84 20.05 34.50
CA VAL A 10 -18.42 19.36 33.34
C VAL A 10 -18.00 20.04 32.03
N ILE A 11 -18.02 21.38 31.96
CA ILE A 11 -17.52 22.10 30.78
C ILE A 11 -16.02 21.84 30.60
N LEU A 12 -15.23 21.88 31.66
CA LEU A 12 -13.79 21.65 31.60
C LEU A 12 -13.47 20.22 31.15
N VAL A 13 -14.17 19.22 31.69
CA VAL A 13 -14.09 17.81 31.26
C VAL A 13 -14.54 17.62 29.81
N LEU A 14 -15.65 18.24 29.39
CA LEU A 14 -16.12 18.17 28.00
C LEU A 14 -15.14 18.85 27.02
N THR A 15 -14.51 19.97 27.41
CA THR A 15 -13.50 20.65 26.59
C THR A 15 -12.15 19.93 26.57
N SER A 16 -11.81 19.14 27.60
CA SER A 16 -10.63 18.27 27.56
C SER A 16 -10.90 16.95 26.83
N SER A 17 -12.16 16.55 26.67
CA SER A 17 -12.57 15.34 25.93
C SER A 17 -12.49 15.50 24.41
N SER A 18 -12.43 16.73 23.89
CA SER A 18 -12.22 16.98 22.46
C SER A 18 -10.84 16.55 21.97
N ALA A 19 -9.88 16.33 22.88
CA ALA A 19 -8.57 15.75 22.57
C ALA A 19 -8.61 14.23 22.32
N TRP A 20 -9.73 13.57 22.59
CA TRP A 20 -9.97 12.13 22.38
C TRP A 20 -11.20 11.86 21.51
N SER A 21 -11.54 12.80 20.62
CA SER A 21 -12.61 12.54 19.65
C SER A 21 -12.05 11.62 18.56
N ALA A 22 -12.49 10.36 18.55
CA ALA A 22 -12.32 9.51 17.38
C ALA A 22 -12.94 10.22 16.16
N THR A 23 -12.13 10.49 15.14
CA THR A 23 -12.63 11.09 13.91
C THR A 23 -13.29 9.99 13.11
N LYS A 24 -14.58 10.15 12.79
CA LYS A 24 -15.28 9.24 11.88
C LYS A 24 -14.88 9.60 10.46
N VAL A 25 -14.37 8.63 9.70
CA VAL A 25 -13.95 8.79 8.32
C VAL A 25 -14.53 7.67 7.47
N LEU A 26 -14.85 7.97 6.22
CA LEU A 26 -15.23 6.93 5.26
C LEU A 26 -14.00 6.23 4.71
N MET A 27 -13.92 4.93 4.95
CA MET A 27 -12.85 4.05 4.48
C MET A 27 -13.36 3.10 3.40
N PRO A 28 -12.52 2.75 2.42
CA PRO A 28 -12.90 1.83 1.36
C PRO A 28 -13.07 0.39 1.89
N SER A 29 -14.05 -0.32 1.37
CA SER A 29 -14.26 -1.76 1.61
C SER A 29 -13.42 -2.62 0.67
N GLU A 30 -13.25 -3.90 1.01
CA GLU A 30 -12.58 -4.91 0.17
C GLU A 30 -13.29 -5.17 -1.17
N ARG A 31 -14.52 -4.67 -1.36
CA ARG A 31 -15.28 -4.84 -2.60
C ARG A 31 -14.74 -3.97 -3.73
N LEU A 32 -14.02 -2.90 -3.40
CA LEU A 32 -13.40 -2.00 -4.37
C LEU A 32 -12.14 -2.61 -5.03
N PRO A 33 -11.77 -2.16 -6.24
CA PRO A 33 -10.48 -2.49 -6.83
C PRO A 33 -9.34 -2.08 -5.90
N ARG A 34 -8.33 -2.95 -5.71
CA ARG A 34 -7.20 -2.71 -4.79
C ARG A 34 -6.50 -1.38 -5.04
N GLU A 35 -6.30 -1.01 -6.29
CA GLU A 35 -5.66 0.26 -6.65
C GLU A 35 -6.47 1.47 -6.17
N LEU A 36 -7.81 1.37 -6.18
CA LEU A 36 -8.71 2.40 -5.69
C LEU A 36 -8.77 2.42 -4.15
N ILE A 37 -8.71 1.25 -3.51
CA ILE A 37 -8.55 1.12 -2.05
C ILE A 37 -7.28 1.87 -1.61
N TYR A 38 -6.12 1.51 -2.18
CA TYR A 38 -4.85 2.15 -1.82
C TYR A 38 -4.87 3.66 -2.04
N LEU A 39 -5.48 4.10 -3.14
CA LEU A 39 -5.60 5.51 -3.47
C LEU A 39 -6.45 6.28 -2.44
N THR A 40 -7.63 5.75 -2.11
CA THR A 40 -8.56 6.41 -1.18
C THR A 40 -8.05 6.41 0.26
N GLU A 41 -7.45 5.30 0.70
CA GLU A 41 -6.74 5.22 1.99
C GLU A 41 -5.62 6.27 2.08
N SER A 42 -4.79 6.38 1.04
CA SER A 42 -3.64 7.30 1.06
C SER A 42 -4.06 8.77 1.03
N ILE A 43 -5.16 9.11 0.34
CA ILE A 43 -5.73 10.47 0.39
C ILE A 43 -6.21 10.80 1.80
N GLN A 44 -6.96 9.88 2.43
CA GLN A 44 -7.44 10.08 3.79
C GLN A 44 -6.24 10.24 4.73
N GLU A 45 -5.29 9.31 4.73
CA GLU A 45 -4.09 9.35 5.58
C GLU A 45 -3.34 10.69 5.51
N LEU A 46 -3.12 11.22 4.30
CA LEU A 46 -2.40 12.48 4.10
C LEU A 46 -3.17 13.72 4.56
N GLN A 47 -4.51 13.63 4.62
CA GLN A 47 -5.40 14.76 4.90
C GLN A 47 -6.11 14.64 6.26
N LEU A 48 -5.90 13.57 7.03
CA LEU A 48 -6.49 13.32 8.35
C LEU A 48 -6.33 14.49 9.34
N LYS A 49 -5.25 15.28 9.21
CA LYS A 49 -4.97 16.42 10.07
C LYS A 49 -5.82 17.66 9.75
N ASP A 50 -6.43 17.69 8.59
CA ASP A 50 -7.21 18.82 8.08
C ASP A 50 -8.70 18.43 8.04
N ILE A 51 -9.43 18.88 9.07
CA ILE A 51 -10.85 18.55 9.27
C ILE A 51 -11.70 19.00 8.07
N GLU A 52 -11.37 20.14 7.47
CA GLU A 52 -12.12 20.67 6.32
C GLU A 52 -11.92 19.76 5.10
N LYS A 53 -10.68 19.38 4.82
CA LYS A 53 -10.37 18.46 3.71
C LYS A 53 -10.95 17.06 3.94
N THR A 54 -10.92 16.57 5.18
CA THR A 54 -11.52 15.28 5.55
C THR A 54 -13.02 15.29 5.25
N ARG A 55 -13.71 16.38 5.59
CA ARG A 55 -15.15 16.53 5.28
C ARG A 55 -15.41 16.59 3.78
N ASP A 56 -14.54 17.22 3.01
CA ASP A 56 -14.68 17.28 1.55
C ASP A 56 -14.40 15.92 0.88
N ASN A 57 -13.45 15.13 1.41
CA ASN A 57 -13.25 13.75 1.00
C ASN A 57 -14.48 12.90 1.27
N ASP A 58 -15.09 13.03 2.45
CA ASP A 58 -16.30 12.26 2.79
C ASP A 58 -17.46 12.58 1.84
N LYS A 59 -17.64 13.85 1.45
CA LYS A 59 -18.64 14.22 0.43
C LYS A 59 -18.31 13.58 -0.92
N LEU A 60 -17.05 13.56 -1.31
CA LEU A 60 -16.59 12.97 -2.56
C LEU A 60 -16.83 11.46 -2.55
N PHE A 61 -16.51 10.76 -1.47
CA PHE A 61 -16.69 9.32 -1.32
C PHE A 61 -18.16 8.92 -1.27
N LYS A 62 -19.02 9.70 -0.60
CA LYS A 62 -20.49 9.50 -0.66
C LYS A 62 -21.03 9.64 -2.08
N ASN A 63 -20.57 10.64 -2.82
CA ASN A 63 -20.96 10.80 -4.23
C ASN A 63 -20.47 9.64 -5.10
N LEU A 64 -19.26 9.12 -4.85
CA LEU A 64 -18.77 7.93 -5.54
C LEU A 64 -19.55 6.66 -5.18
N GLU A 65 -19.92 6.47 -3.92
CA GLU A 65 -20.75 5.36 -3.44
C GLU A 65 -22.05 5.25 -4.25
N ASP A 66 -22.81 6.34 -4.36
CA ASP A 66 -24.08 6.39 -5.09
C ASP A 66 -23.89 6.00 -6.58
N LYS A 67 -22.78 6.46 -7.17
CA LYS A 67 -22.42 6.15 -8.56
C LYS A 67 -22.00 4.69 -8.72
N PHE A 68 -21.22 4.14 -7.79
CA PHE A 68 -20.73 2.76 -7.84
C PHE A 68 -21.86 1.75 -7.68
N GLN A 69 -22.89 2.06 -6.91
CA GLN A 69 -24.10 1.24 -6.80
C GLN A 69 -24.86 1.11 -8.12
N SER A 70 -24.67 2.06 -9.04
CA SER A 70 -25.30 2.05 -10.37
C SER A 70 -24.51 1.29 -11.43
N LEU A 71 -23.34 0.73 -11.09
CA LEU A 71 -22.43 0.04 -12.01
C LEU A 71 -22.35 -1.45 -11.72
N SER A 72 -22.08 -2.25 -12.76
CA SER A 72 -21.59 -3.60 -12.55
C SER A 72 -20.18 -3.61 -11.96
N LYS A 73 -19.82 -4.72 -11.31
CA LYS A 73 -18.47 -4.91 -10.78
C LYS A 73 -17.42 -4.81 -11.88
N GLU A 74 -17.68 -5.39 -13.06
CA GLU A 74 -16.74 -5.33 -14.18
C GLU A 74 -16.50 -3.89 -14.67
N GLU A 75 -17.56 -3.09 -14.81
CA GLU A 75 -17.46 -1.68 -15.23
C GLU A 75 -16.67 -0.86 -14.20
N LEU A 76 -16.98 -1.02 -12.92
CA LEU A 76 -16.28 -0.34 -11.83
C LEU A 76 -14.79 -0.69 -11.84
N TYR A 77 -14.45 -1.97 -11.96
CA TYR A 77 -13.07 -2.44 -12.01
C TYR A 77 -12.33 -1.89 -13.23
N PHE A 78 -12.96 -1.93 -14.41
CA PHE A 78 -12.36 -1.47 -15.65
C PHE A 78 -12.10 0.05 -15.63
N ILE A 79 -13.10 0.85 -15.26
CA ILE A 79 -12.99 2.31 -15.24
C ILE A 79 -11.95 2.73 -14.19
N SER A 80 -12.06 2.21 -12.97
CA SER A 80 -11.17 2.60 -11.87
C SER A 80 -9.71 2.29 -12.20
N LYS A 81 -9.39 1.06 -12.61
CA LYS A 81 -8.02 0.69 -12.96
C LYS A 81 -7.52 1.51 -14.15
N SER A 82 -8.30 1.59 -15.23
CA SER A 82 -7.84 2.25 -16.45
C SER A 82 -7.57 3.74 -16.24
N GLU A 83 -8.39 4.45 -15.46
CA GLU A 83 -8.20 5.87 -15.20
C GLU A 83 -7.07 6.13 -14.18
N ILE A 84 -6.86 5.26 -13.19
CA ILE A 84 -5.69 5.34 -12.29
C ILE A 84 -4.41 5.19 -13.11
N TYR A 85 -4.32 4.16 -13.96
CA TYR A 85 -3.15 3.97 -14.81
C TYR A 85 -2.95 5.15 -15.76
N LYS A 86 -3.97 5.58 -16.51
CA LYS A 86 -3.84 6.73 -17.43
C LYS A 86 -3.40 8.00 -16.71
N THR A 87 -3.91 8.26 -15.51
CA THR A 87 -3.58 9.46 -14.76
C THR A 87 -2.16 9.40 -14.20
N ALA A 88 -1.77 8.25 -13.61
CA ALA A 88 -0.39 7.99 -13.21
C ALA A 88 0.56 8.15 -14.40
N LEU A 89 0.11 7.71 -15.58
CA LEU A 89 0.88 7.85 -16.79
C LEU A 89 0.98 9.30 -17.29
N ALA A 90 -0.10 10.08 -17.17
CA ALA A 90 -0.12 11.46 -17.64
C ALA A 90 0.71 12.41 -16.74
N PHE A 91 0.83 12.10 -15.45
CA PHE A 91 1.44 12.98 -14.46
C PHE A 91 2.93 12.70 -14.26
N LYS A 92 3.72 12.77 -15.33
CA LYS A 92 5.18 12.56 -15.24
C LYS A 92 5.82 13.69 -14.39
N PRO A 93 6.67 13.37 -13.39
CA PRO A 93 7.47 14.37 -12.69
C PRO A 93 8.35 15.16 -13.66
N PRO A 94 8.41 16.50 -13.56
CA PRO A 94 9.18 17.35 -14.48
C PRO A 94 10.69 17.33 -14.15
N LEU A 95 11.26 16.14 -13.95
CA LEU A 95 12.67 15.95 -13.59
C LEU A 95 13.51 15.56 -14.81
N ASN A 96 14.66 16.23 -14.94
CA ASN A 96 15.71 15.82 -15.86
C ASN A 96 16.46 14.63 -15.26
N ILE A 97 16.41 13.50 -15.96
CA ILE A 97 16.95 12.24 -15.46
C ILE A 97 18.47 12.27 -15.55
N THR A 98 19.15 12.09 -14.43
CA THR A 98 20.63 11.99 -14.44
C THR A 98 21.10 10.61 -14.87
N ASP A 99 22.31 10.50 -15.41
CA ASP A 99 22.80 9.25 -16.00
C ASP A 99 22.94 8.10 -14.99
N LYS A 100 23.12 8.39 -13.69
CA LYS A 100 23.13 7.39 -12.60
C LYS A 100 21.89 6.48 -12.64
N TYR A 101 20.72 7.04 -12.97
CA TYR A 101 19.44 6.32 -12.92
C TYR A 101 19.23 5.34 -14.08
N PHE A 102 20.11 5.32 -15.08
CA PHE A 102 20.06 4.33 -16.18
C PHE A 102 20.77 3.02 -15.84
N GLN A 103 21.33 2.90 -14.63
CA GLN A 103 22.05 1.72 -14.18
C GLN A 103 21.15 0.82 -13.32
N LYS A 104 21.37 -0.51 -13.41
CA LYS A 104 20.60 -1.50 -12.63
C LYS A 104 20.79 -1.36 -11.12
N SER A 105 21.89 -0.76 -10.66
CA SER A 105 22.17 -0.45 -9.25
C SER A 105 21.08 0.39 -8.59
N ILE A 106 20.33 1.18 -9.37
CA ILE A 106 19.22 1.97 -8.86
C ILE A 106 18.10 1.12 -8.26
N ILE A 107 17.90 -0.11 -8.75
CA ILE A 107 16.86 -1.00 -8.23
C ILE A 107 17.14 -1.33 -6.77
N THR A 108 18.38 -1.72 -6.47
CA THR A 108 18.81 -2.07 -5.11
C THR A 108 18.71 -0.88 -4.16
N GLU A 109 19.11 0.31 -4.60
CA GLU A 109 19.02 1.55 -3.80
C GLU A 109 17.56 1.88 -3.42
N VAL A 110 16.62 1.68 -4.34
CA VAL A 110 15.19 1.91 -4.05
C VAL A 110 14.64 0.82 -3.13
N GLU A 111 14.98 -0.45 -3.35
CA GLU A 111 14.54 -1.55 -2.50
C GLU A 111 15.00 -1.37 -1.04
N GLU A 112 16.21 -0.89 -0.82
CA GLU A 112 16.74 -0.53 0.50
C GLU A 112 15.96 0.64 1.13
N LYS A 113 15.67 1.69 0.34
CA LYS A 113 14.86 2.83 0.83
C LYS A 113 13.44 2.41 1.19
N ILE A 114 12.82 1.50 0.44
CA ILE A 114 11.46 1.00 0.74
C ILE A 114 11.43 0.22 2.06
N LYS A 115 12.47 -0.57 2.37
CA LYS A 115 12.54 -1.34 3.62
C LYS A 115 12.69 -0.47 4.86
N THR A 116 13.35 0.69 4.72
CA THR A 116 13.68 1.58 5.84
C THR A 116 12.58 2.61 6.14
N VAL A 117 11.71 2.88 5.17
CA VAL A 117 10.78 4.00 5.23
C VAL A 117 9.33 3.51 5.23
N LYS A 118 8.51 4.04 6.14
CA LYS A 118 7.05 3.81 6.12
C LYS A 118 6.40 4.60 4.98
N LEU A 119 5.86 3.88 3.99
CA LEU A 119 5.13 4.46 2.85
C LEU A 119 3.63 4.26 3.00
N ASN A 120 2.83 5.22 2.50
CA ASN A 120 1.39 4.99 2.33
C ASN A 120 1.13 3.93 1.23
N SER A 121 -0.04 3.30 1.28
CA SER A 121 -0.41 2.16 0.43
C SER A 121 -0.24 2.47 -1.06
N PHE A 122 -0.68 3.64 -1.52
CA PHE A 122 -0.64 4.02 -2.93
C PHE A 122 0.78 4.28 -3.42
N THR A 123 1.59 4.98 -2.63
CA THR A 123 2.99 5.27 -2.96
C THR A 123 3.79 3.98 -3.03
N HIS A 124 3.59 3.08 -2.06
CA HIS A 124 4.23 1.77 -2.08
C HIS A 124 3.87 1.00 -3.34
N TRP A 125 2.58 0.90 -3.66
CA TRP A 125 2.10 0.22 -4.86
C TRP A 125 2.67 0.85 -6.15
N LEU A 126 2.69 2.18 -6.25
CA LEU A 126 3.19 2.90 -7.43
C LEU A 126 4.68 2.62 -7.64
N ILE A 127 5.51 2.78 -6.61
CA ILE A 127 6.95 2.55 -6.70
C ILE A 127 7.27 1.08 -6.95
N ALA A 128 6.58 0.14 -6.28
CA ALA A 128 6.76 -1.29 -6.51
C ALA A 128 6.41 -1.69 -7.95
N SER A 129 5.35 -1.12 -8.51
CA SER A 129 4.95 -1.35 -9.91
C SER A 129 6.00 -0.82 -10.89
N ILE A 130 6.51 0.40 -10.64
CA ILE A 130 7.56 1.01 -11.46
C ILE A 130 8.86 0.21 -11.39
N LEU A 131 9.25 -0.27 -10.20
CA LEU A 131 10.44 -1.10 -10.02
C LEU A 131 10.34 -2.41 -10.79
N LYS A 132 9.19 -3.06 -10.77
CA LYS A 132 8.94 -4.27 -11.55
C LYS A 132 9.13 -4.00 -13.04
N ASP A 133 8.52 -2.94 -13.57
CA ASP A 133 8.65 -2.57 -14.98
C ASP A 133 10.10 -2.21 -15.35
N LEU A 134 10.84 -1.53 -14.47
CA LEU A 134 12.25 -1.21 -14.68
C LEU A 134 13.14 -2.46 -14.67
N ASN A 135 12.88 -3.41 -13.78
CA ASN A 135 13.61 -4.68 -13.76
C ASN A 135 13.39 -5.46 -15.07
N ASP A 136 12.15 -5.52 -15.56
CA ASP A 136 11.81 -6.14 -16.84
C ASP A 136 12.50 -5.44 -18.02
N ILE A 137 12.61 -4.10 -17.97
CA ILE A 137 13.33 -3.32 -18.99
C ILE A 137 14.84 -3.57 -18.93
N PHE A 138 15.46 -3.58 -17.76
CA PHE A 138 16.90 -3.79 -17.60
C PHE A 138 17.34 -5.22 -17.91
N ASN A 139 16.46 -6.21 -17.69
CA ASN A 139 16.72 -7.60 -18.05
C ASN A 139 16.40 -7.91 -19.53
N ASN A 140 15.89 -6.94 -20.29
CA ASN A 140 15.59 -7.13 -21.70
C ASN A 140 16.89 -7.30 -22.52
N ARG A 141 16.90 -8.27 -23.44
CA ARG A 141 18.02 -8.53 -24.37
C ARG A 141 18.46 -7.31 -25.17
N ASP A 142 17.53 -6.40 -25.50
CA ASP A 142 17.83 -5.19 -26.29
C ASP A 142 18.44 -4.05 -25.43
N PHE A 143 18.47 -4.17 -24.10
CA PHE A 143 18.93 -3.11 -23.19
C PHE A 143 20.43 -2.78 -23.28
N PRO A 144 21.37 -3.75 -23.35
CA PRO A 144 22.80 -3.45 -23.50
C PRO A 144 23.11 -2.66 -24.77
N THR A 145 22.44 -2.98 -25.88
CA THR A 145 22.56 -2.24 -27.14
C THR A 145 22.06 -0.81 -27.00
N PHE A 146 20.90 -0.62 -26.37
CA PHE A 146 20.38 0.71 -26.05
C PHE A 146 21.36 1.51 -25.17
N PHE A 147 21.93 0.90 -24.13
CA PHE A 147 22.86 1.56 -23.23
C PHE A 147 24.13 2.01 -23.96
N ALA A 148 24.68 1.17 -24.83
CA ALA A 148 25.83 1.52 -25.67
C ALA A 148 25.53 2.65 -26.68
N GLU A 149 24.34 2.64 -27.30
CA GLU A 149 23.86 3.71 -28.18
C GLU A 149 23.72 5.05 -27.45
N ARG A 150 23.12 5.01 -26.26
CA ARG A 150 22.94 6.19 -25.39
C ARG A 150 24.27 6.80 -24.97
N ASN A 151 25.25 5.99 -24.55
CA ASN A 151 26.56 6.48 -24.12
C ASN A 151 27.35 7.16 -25.26
N LYS A 152 27.03 6.82 -26.51
CA LYS A 152 27.56 7.49 -27.70
C LYS A 152 26.77 8.75 -28.09
N GLY A 153 25.68 9.06 -27.39
CA GLY A 153 24.79 10.19 -27.66
C GLY A 153 23.82 9.99 -28.82
N ILE A 154 23.70 8.78 -29.38
CA ILE A 154 22.92 8.54 -30.60
C ILE A 154 21.99 7.34 -30.42
N VAL A 155 20.68 7.61 -30.30
CA VAL A 155 19.63 6.57 -30.22
C VAL A 155 19.01 6.36 -31.60
N ILE A 156 19.51 5.36 -32.33
CA ILE A 156 19.16 5.14 -33.74
C ILE A 156 18.02 4.13 -33.86
N SER A 157 18.15 2.99 -33.19
CA SER A 157 17.27 1.85 -33.42
C SER A 157 15.83 2.13 -32.94
N SER A 158 14.84 1.59 -33.66
CA SER A 158 13.42 1.75 -33.29
C SER A 158 13.12 1.12 -31.92
N LYS A 159 13.79 0.02 -31.59
CA LYS A 159 13.72 -0.64 -30.27
C LYS A 159 14.32 0.22 -29.18
N SER A 160 15.50 0.80 -29.41
CA SER A 160 16.17 1.72 -28.51
C SER A 160 15.33 2.97 -28.24
N LYS A 161 14.66 3.52 -29.27
CA LYS A 161 13.71 4.63 -29.12
C LYS A 161 12.51 4.27 -28.25
N ARG A 162 11.99 3.04 -28.37
CA ARG A 162 10.89 2.55 -27.51
C ARG A 162 11.35 2.40 -26.06
N LEU A 163 12.53 1.84 -25.82
CA LEU A 163 13.14 1.74 -24.49
C LEU A 163 13.38 3.12 -23.87
N GLN A 164 13.91 4.05 -24.66
CA GLN A 164 14.13 5.44 -24.22
C GLN A 164 12.82 6.09 -23.79
N LYS A 165 11.73 5.93 -24.55
CA LYS A 165 10.40 6.46 -24.17
C LYS A 165 9.91 5.89 -22.83
N LYS A 166 10.06 4.57 -22.61
CA LYS A 166 9.68 3.92 -21.35
C LYS A 166 10.54 4.41 -20.17
N LEU A 167 11.85 4.50 -20.34
CA LEU A 167 12.77 4.94 -19.28
C LEU A 167 12.62 6.42 -18.97
N ASN A 168 12.42 7.27 -19.99
CA ASN A 168 12.14 8.70 -19.83
C ASN A 168 10.87 8.98 -19.03
N PHE A 169 10.06 7.96 -18.83
CA PHE A 169 8.79 8.03 -18.17
C PHE A 169 8.82 7.45 -16.75
N LEU A 170 9.49 6.30 -16.58
CA LEU A 170 9.58 5.60 -15.30
C LEU A 170 10.66 6.18 -14.38
N LEU A 171 11.83 6.51 -14.91
CA LEU A 171 12.96 6.98 -14.10
C LEU A 171 12.75 8.31 -13.35
N PRO A 172 11.99 9.30 -13.85
CA PRO A 172 11.69 10.52 -13.09
C PRO A 172 11.01 10.22 -11.75
N TRP A 173 10.14 9.21 -11.69
CA TRP A 173 9.49 8.79 -10.44
C TRP A 173 10.50 8.23 -9.44
N ILE A 174 11.41 7.38 -9.90
CA ILE A 174 12.47 6.81 -9.06
C ILE A 174 13.44 7.88 -8.59
N GLN A 175 13.82 8.80 -9.48
CA GLN A 175 14.67 9.92 -9.11
C GLN A 175 14.01 10.78 -8.05
N GLY A 176 12.76 11.21 -8.25
CA GLY A 176 12.01 11.98 -7.25
C GLY A 176 11.93 11.25 -5.91
N PHE A 177 11.59 9.95 -5.94
CA PHE A 177 11.50 9.14 -4.73
C PHE A 177 12.83 9.04 -3.99
N LEU A 178 13.96 8.91 -4.67
CA LEU A 178 15.27 8.81 -4.02
C LEU A 178 15.80 10.16 -3.52
N THR A 179 15.58 11.25 -4.28
CA THR A 179 16.12 12.58 -3.94
C THR A 179 15.29 13.33 -2.91
N GLU A 180 13.97 13.17 -2.92
CA GLU A 180 13.09 13.91 -2.03
C GLU A 180 12.96 13.22 -0.66
N GLU A 181 12.61 14.02 0.35
CA GLU A 181 12.13 13.49 1.62
C GLU A 181 10.82 12.73 1.37
N THR A 182 10.67 11.57 1.99
CA THR A 182 9.53 10.68 1.75
C THR A 182 8.18 11.37 1.94
N ALA A 183 8.04 12.17 3.01
CA ALA A 183 6.79 12.88 3.27
C ALA A 183 6.46 13.86 2.14
N LEU A 184 7.46 14.62 1.66
CA LEU A 184 7.28 15.57 0.56
C LEU A 184 6.91 14.85 -0.74
N PHE A 185 7.55 13.72 -1.03
CA PHE A 185 7.21 12.91 -2.19
C PHE A 185 5.77 12.36 -2.12
N GLN A 186 5.33 11.90 -0.96
CA GLN A 186 3.94 11.45 -0.79
C GLN A 186 2.94 12.59 -0.97
N TYR A 187 3.23 13.78 -0.42
CA TYR A 187 2.40 14.96 -0.63
C TYR A 187 2.39 15.42 -2.09
N SER A 188 3.50 15.26 -2.83
CA SER A 188 3.56 15.62 -4.25
C SER A 188 2.72 14.69 -5.15
N LEU A 189 2.36 13.49 -4.67
CA LEU A 189 1.43 12.57 -5.33
C LEU A 189 -0.04 12.92 -5.11
N LEU A 190 -0.37 13.74 -4.12
CA LEU A 190 -1.77 14.08 -3.79
C LEU A 190 -2.55 14.71 -4.97
N PRO A 191 -1.98 15.63 -5.77
CA PRO A 191 -2.66 16.14 -6.98
C PRO A 191 -2.98 15.04 -7.99
N LEU A 192 -2.10 14.05 -8.15
CA LEU A 192 -2.35 12.89 -9.02
C LEU A 192 -3.49 12.05 -8.47
N MET A 193 -3.50 11.76 -7.17
CA MET A 193 -4.54 10.94 -6.53
C MET A 193 -5.92 11.60 -6.69
N ASN A 194 -6.02 12.90 -6.41
CA ASN A 194 -7.25 13.66 -6.56
C ASN A 194 -7.73 13.72 -8.02
N LYS A 195 -6.80 13.92 -8.95
CA LYS A 195 -7.12 13.94 -10.40
C LYS A 195 -7.62 12.58 -10.88
N SER A 196 -7.06 11.48 -10.37
CA SER A 196 -7.55 10.12 -10.67
C SER A 196 -8.99 9.95 -10.22
N LEU A 197 -9.34 10.34 -8.98
CA LEU A 197 -10.72 10.24 -8.48
C LEU A 197 -11.69 11.10 -9.28
N GLN A 198 -11.29 12.32 -9.63
CA GLN A 198 -12.10 13.21 -10.46
C GLN A 198 -12.35 12.60 -11.84
N ASN A 199 -11.30 12.07 -12.49
CA ASN A 199 -11.43 11.40 -13.78
C ASN A 199 -12.34 10.17 -13.70
N ILE A 200 -12.20 9.34 -12.67
CA ILE A 200 -13.09 8.20 -12.43
C ILE A 200 -14.55 8.68 -12.34
N SER A 201 -14.82 9.68 -11.50
CA SER A 201 -16.17 10.24 -11.33
C SER A 201 -16.76 10.74 -12.65
N ILE A 202 -15.98 11.48 -13.45
CA ILE A 202 -16.39 11.99 -14.76
C ILE A 202 -16.66 10.84 -15.75
N LYS A 203 -15.82 9.80 -15.76
CA LYS A 203 -15.99 8.67 -16.67
C LYS A 203 -17.19 7.81 -16.31
N ILE A 204 -17.50 7.68 -15.02
CA ILE A 204 -18.71 7.02 -14.56
C ILE A 204 -19.94 7.83 -14.99
N ASP A 205 -19.94 9.15 -14.78
CA ASP A 205 -21.04 10.00 -15.24
C ASP A 205 -21.25 9.90 -16.75
N TYR A 206 -20.15 9.88 -17.51
CA TYR A 206 -20.19 9.67 -18.95
C TYR A 206 -20.80 8.31 -19.30
N LEU A 207 -20.34 7.23 -18.65
CA LEU A 207 -20.87 5.90 -18.89
C LEU A 207 -22.36 5.84 -18.54
N LEU A 208 -22.79 6.29 -17.37
CA LEU A 208 -24.19 6.28 -16.94
C LEU A 208 -25.10 7.10 -17.87
N ARG A 209 -24.62 8.23 -18.42
CA ARG A 209 -25.38 9.03 -19.39
C ARG A 209 -25.53 8.36 -20.76
N HIS A 210 -24.53 7.59 -21.18
CA HIS A 210 -24.48 6.99 -22.53
C HIS A 210 -24.83 5.50 -22.55
N SER A 211 -24.86 4.82 -21.41
CA SER A 211 -25.28 3.43 -21.24
C SER A 211 -26.79 3.26 -21.16
N ALA A 212 -27.57 4.34 -21.28
CA ALA A 212 -29.04 4.34 -21.30
C ALA A 212 -29.71 3.41 -22.36
N ALA A 213 -28.92 2.75 -23.22
CA ALA A 213 -29.37 1.68 -24.10
C ALA A 213 -29.46 0.29 -23.43
N ILE A 214 -28.92 0.12 -22.23
CA ILE A 214 -29.05 -1.11 -21.43
C ILE A 214 -29.77 -0.70 -20.15
N SER A 215 -31.09 -0.80 -20.19
CA SER A 215 -31.96 -0.69 -19.01
C SER A 215 -31.31 -1.46 -17.85
N PRO A 216 -31.22 -0.90 -16.63
CA PRO A 216 -30.70 -1.65 -15.50
C PRO A 216 -31.67 -2.80 -15.32
N ASN A 217 -31.23 -4.01 -15.66
CA ASN A 217 -31.98 -5.20 -15.32
C ASN A 217 -32.10 -5.12 -13.80
N SER A 218 -33.30 -4.79 -13.31
CA SER A 218 -33.63 -4.63 -11.90
C SER A 218 -33.64 -6.00 -11.21
N LYS A 219 -32.56 -6.75 -11.37
CA LYS A 219 -32.23 -7.84 -10.46
C LYS A 219 -31.76 -7.14 -9.22
N SER A 220 -32.42 -7.42 -8.10
CA SER A 220 -32.04 -7.01 -6.76
C SER A 220 -30.53 -7.14 -6.57
N GLN A 221 -29.78 -6.10 -6.89
CA GLN A 221 -28.39 -6.02 -6.51
C GLN A 221 -28.44 -5.85 -5.00
N GLU A 222 -27.91 -6.84 -4.28
CA GLU A 222 -27.59 -6.66 -2.88
C GLU A 222 -26.93 -5.29 -2.74
N LYS A 223 -27.37 -4.48 -1.78
CA LYS A 223 -26.82 -3.15 -1.58
C LYS A 223 -25.37 -3.31 -1.13
N ILE A 224 -24.45 -3.31 -2.10
CA ILE A 224 -23.02 -3.38 -1.84
C ILE A 224 -22.62 -2.02 -1.28
N VAL A 225 -22.11 -2.04 -0.06
CA VAL A 225 -21.49 -0.86 0.57
C VAL A 225 -20.04 -0.83 0.11
N TYR A 226 -19.64 0.21 -0.61
CA TYR A 226 -18.26 0.36 -1.07
C TYR A 226 -17.40 1.15 -0.09
N PHE A 227 -17.98 2.08 0.66
CA PHE A 227 -17.32 2.85 1.71
C PHE A 227 -18.03 2.66 3.06
N GLU A 228 -17.25 2.31 4.09
CA GLU A 228 -17.73 2.07 5.44
C GLU A 228 -17.26 3.18 6.38
N GLU A 229 -18.12 3.61 7.31
CA GLU A 229 -17.71 4.56 8.35
C GLU A 229 -16.84 3.84 9.38
N GLN A 230 -15.59 4.25 9.52
CA GLN A 230 -14.67 3.76 10.54
C GLN A 230 -14.31 4.90 11.49
N SER A 231 -14.33 4.62 12.80
CA SER A 231 -13.83 5.53 13.83
C SER A 231 -12.31 5.37 13.94
N MET A 232 -11.57 6.39 13.52
CA MET A 232 -10.12 6.42 13.67
C MET A 232 -9.74 7.21 14.92
N GLU A 233 -9.06 6.55 15.85
CA GLU A 233 -8.41 7.22 16.97
C GLU A 233 -7.07 7.79 16.49
N LEU A 234 -6.92 9.10 16.65
CA LEU A 234 -5.68 9.82 16.34
C LEU A 234 -4.84 9.92 17.61
N ASP A 235 -3.56 9.52 17.54
CA ASP A 235 -2.62 9.82 18.63
C ASP A 235 -2.39 11.35 18.74
N LYS A 236 -1.85 11.83 19.87
CA LYS A 236 -1.51 13.25 20.12
C LYS A 236 -0.60 13.86 19.04
N SER A 237 0.08 13.03 18.25
CA SER A 237 0.92 13.39 17.10
C SER A 237 0.19 13.44 15.74
N GLY A 238 -1.10 13.07 15.72
CA GLY A 238 -1.93 12.99 14.51
C GLY A 238 -1.57 11.83 13.59
N LYS A 239 -1.08 10.72 14.14
CA LYS A 239 -0.84 9.45 13.44
C LYS A 239 -1.91 8.42 13.78
N LEU A 240 -2.19 7.52 12.85
CA LEU A 240 -3.09 6.37 13.06
C LEU A 240 -2.50 5.46 14.14
N VAL A 241 -3.29 5.22 15.18
CA VAL A 241 -3.01 4.21 16.21
C VAL A 241 -3.17 2.83 15.57
N THR A 242 -2.13 1.99 15.56
CA THR A 242 -2.26 0.63 15.02
C THR A 242 -3.02 -0.25 16.03
N VAL A 243 -3.62 -1.34 15.56
CA VAL A 243 -4.41 -2.26 16.41
C VAL A 243 -3.58 -2.77 17.60
N GLU A 244 -2.26 -2.90 17.45
CA GLU A 244 -1.37 -3.26 18.56
C GLU A 244 -1.33 -2.21 19.68
N ASP A 245 -1.41 -0.92 19.35
CA ASP A 245 -1.39 0.17 20.34
C ASP A 245 -2.73 0.28 21.11
N ILE A 246 -3.83 -0.21 20.54
CA ILE A 246 -5.16 -0.29 21.17
C ILE A 246 -5.24 -1.48 22.12
N LEU A 247 -4.66 -2.62 21.73
CA LEU A 247 -4.71 -3.87 22.50
C LEU A 247 -3.79 -3.86 23.71
N ASP A 248 -2.66 -3.12 23.68
CA ASP A 248 -1.79 -2.98 24.85
C ASP A 248 -1.23 -1.55 25.04
N PRO A 249 -1.88 -0.70 25.86
CA PRO A 249 -1.43 0.67 26.10
C PRO A 249 -0.07 0.76 26.83
N LEU A 250 0.49 -0.35 27.33
CA LEU A 250 1.86 -0.37 27.87
C LEU A 250 2.91 -0.31 26.76
N ILE A 251 2.67 -0.96 25.62
CA ILE A 251 3.58 -0.97 24.46
C ILE A 251 3.70 0.44 23.86
N GLY A 252 2.57 1.15 23.73
CA GLY A 252 2.56 2.54 23.24
C GLY A 252 3.34 3.50 24.16
N LYS A 253 3.29 3.30 25.48
CA LYS A 253 4.11 4.06 26.45
C LYS A 253 5.60 3.71 26.37
N LEU A 254 5.94 2.45 26.11
CA LEU A 254 7.33 2.01 25.98
C LEU A 254 7.99 2.58 24.71
N LYS A 255 7.29 2.55 23.58
CA LYS A 255 7.75 3.16 22.31
C LYS A 255 7.98 4.67 22.44
N ASN A 256 7.04 5.40 23.04
CA ASN A 256 7.16 6.85 23.20
C ASN A 256 8.32 7.29 24.12
N ASN A 257 8.82 6.37 24.95
CA ASN A 257 9.93 6.63 25.87
C ASN A 257 11.28 6.04 25.40
N ASN A 258 11.39 5.55 24.15
CA ASN A 258 12.56 4.81 23.65
C ASN A 258 12.98 3.63 24.54
N LEU A 259 12.03 3.01 25.23
CA LEU A 259 12.28 1.83 26.04
C LEU A 259 12.11 0.57 25.17
N PRO A 260 12.91 -0.50 25.42
CA PRO A 260 12.77 -1.74 24.68
C PRO A 260 11.35 -2.29 24.89
N VAL A 261 10.67 -2.53 23.77
CA VAL A 261 9.36 -3.17 23.76
C VAL A 261 9.60 -4.66 23.95
N PRO A 262 8.91 -5.34 24.89
CA PRO A 262 8.99 -6.79 24.98
C PRO A 262 8.47 -7.39 23.67
N VAL A 263 9.36 -8.07 22.96
CA VAL A 263 9.00 -8.91 21.83
C VAL A 263 8.62 -10.28 22.39
N ASP A 264 7.67 -10.96 21.74
CA ASP A 264 7.40 -12.36 22.04
C ASP A 264 8.56 -13.19 21.46
N ASP A 265 9.70 -13.18 22.15
CA ASP A 265 10.93 -13.90 21.78
C ASP A 265 10.80 -15.41 22.05
N TRP A 266 9.58 -15.93 22.20
CA TRP A 266 9.33 -17.37 22.30
C TRP A 266 9.18 -18.04 20.94
N ILE A 267 10.01 -17.62 19.98
CA ILE A 267 10.40 -18.49 18.87
C ILE A 267 11.63 -19.21 19.43
N GLY A 268 11.43 -20.44 19.91
CA GLY A 268 12.56 -21.28 20.26
C GLY A 268 13.46 -21.38 19.04
N ASP A 269 14.64 -20.78 19.11
CA ASP A 269 15.74 -21.12 18.23
C ASP A 269 16.01 -22.61 18.45
N GLU A 270 15.38 -23.46 17.62
CA GLU A 270 15.88 -24.80 17.36
C GLU A 270 17.27 -24.61 16.74
N ASP A 271 18.30 -24.54 17.59
CA ASP A 271 19.63 -25.16 17.37
C ASP A 271 20.75 -24.61 18.28
N ASP A 272 20.46 -23.84 19.33
CA ASP A 272 21.51 -23.48 20.32
C ASP A 272 21.87 -24.64 21.28
N PHE A 273 21.09 -25.72 21.29
CA PHE A 273 21.42 -26.95 22.04
C PHE A 273 22.32 -27.93 21.27
N ALA A 274 22.53 -27.71 19.96
CA ALA A 274 23.31 -28.60 19.10
C ALA A 274 24.79 -28.22 19.00
N SER A 275 25.16 -26.99 19.37
CA SER A 275 26.52 -26.45 19.27
C SER A 275 27.41 -26.84 20.48
N GLY A 276 27.50 -28.13 20.79
CA GLY A 276 28.35 -28.60 21.88
C GLY A 276 28.34 -30.10 22.15
N LEU A 277 27.50 -30.86 21.45
CA LEU A 277 27.42 -32.30 21.61
C LEU A 277 28.55 -32.96 20.81
N THR A 278 29.53 -33.52 21.52
CA THR A 278 30.48 -34.45 20.90
C THR A 278 29.72 -35.69 20.42
N PRO A 279 29.97 -36.19 19.20
CA PRO A 279 29.30 -37.38 18.72
C PRO A 279 29.67 -38.55 19.65
N ILE A 280 28.67 -39.07 20.38
CA ILE A 280 28.82 -40.32 21.10
C ILE A 280 28.97 -41.40 20.02
N GLU A 281 30.08 -42.15 20.03
CA GLU A 281 30.21 -43.34 19.19
C GLU A 281 29.08 -44.30 19.55
N ILE A 282 28.12 -44.42 18.63
CA ILE A 282 27.06 -45.42 18.72
C ILE A 282 27.77 -46.77 18.59
N ASN A 283 27.96 -47.48 19.71
CA ASN A 283 28.38 -48.86 19.71
C ASN A 283 27.49 -49.62 18.73
N LYS A 284 28.08 -50.09 17.62
CA LYS A 284 27.40 -50.94 16.65
C LYS A 284 26.87 -52.15 17.42
N ALA A 285 25.55 -52.30 17.45
CA ALA A 285 24.93 -53.49 18.00
C ALA A 285 25.46 -54.70 17.22
N GLU A 286 26.29 -55.52 17.87
CA GLU A 286 26.64 -56.86 17.42
C GLU A 286 25.36 -57.70 17.48
N GLY A 287 24.70 -57.86 16.34
CA GLY A 287 23.53 -58.71 16.24
C GLY A 287 22.98 -58.72 14.82
N ASN A 288 22.76 -59.93 14.30
CA ASN A 288 22.25 -60.25 12.96
C ASN A 288 20.84 -59.69 12.69
N TYR A 289 20.69 -58.36 12.71
CA TYR A 289 19.45 -57.71 12.31
C TYR A 289 19.39 -57.65 10.78
N GLN A 290 18.61 -58.52 10.16
CA GLN A 290 18.18 -58.35 8.78
C GLN A 290 16.85 -57.59 8.77
N ALA A 291 16.86 -56.40 8.17
CA ALA A 291 15.66 -55.61 7.98
C ALA A 291 14.60 -56.43 7.20
N PRO A 292 13.33 -56.42 7.63
CA PRO A 292 12.27 -57.21 7.00
C PRO A 292 12.04 -56.77 5.55
N LYS A 293 12.06 -57.72 4.61
CA LYS A 293 11.97 -57.45 3.17
C LYS A 293 10.62 -56.94 2.67
N LYS A 294 9.56 -56.99 3.49
CA LYS A 294 8.24 -56.46 3.15
C LYS A 294 7.63 -55.79 4.35
N LEU A 295 7.25 -54.52 4.17
CA LEU A 295 6.40 -53.79 5.09
C LEU A 295 4.98 -54.38 5.02
N PRO A 296 4.26 -54.48 6.15
CA PRO A 296 2.84 -54.85 6.12
C PRO A 296 2.05 -53.79 5.36
N ALA A 297 1.08 -54.23 4.56
CA ALA A 297 0.19 -53.33 3.84
C ALA A 297 -0.71 -52.57 4.83
N PRO A 298 -1.04 -51.30 4.54
CA PRO A 298 -1.90 -50.50 5.40
C PRO A 298 -3.27 -51.16 5.55
N VAL A 299 -3.72 -51.29 6.80
CA VAL A 299 -5.08 -51.74 7.11
C VAL A 299 -5.98 -50.52 6.96
N GLU A 300 -6.84 -50.50 5.95
CA GLU A 300 -7.88 -49.46 5.85
C GLU A 300 -8.95 -49.70 6.91
N GLY A 301 -9.10 -48.76 7.86
CA GLY A 301 -10.16 -48.81 8.85
C GLY A 301 -9.92 -48.05 10.16
N TRP A 302 -9.25 -46.90 10.13
CA TRP A 302 -9.23 -45.94 11.24
C TRP A 302 -9.74 -44.58 10.75
#